data_AF-A0A371J175-F1
#
_entry.id   AF-A0A371J175-F1
#
_cell.length_a   1.000
_cell.length_b   1.000
_cell.length_c   1.000
_cell.angle_alpha   90.00
_cell.angle_beta   90.00
_cell.angle_gamma   90.00
#
_symmetry.space_group_name_H-M   'P 1'
#
loop_
_entity.id
_entity.type
_entity.pdbx_description
1 polymer ?
#
loop_
_entity_poly.entity_id
_entity_poly.type
_entity_poly.pdbx_seq_one_letter_code
_entity_poly.pdbx_strand_id
1 'polypeptide(L)' 'DIYAVGKRLAKQKVIYAGDMTTEALTMKLMWALGNYDKIGDIKKFIETPFFADRNY' A
#
# COMPACT_ATOMS: atom_id res chain seq x y z
N ASP A 1 12.42 0.13 -18.47
CA ASP A 1 12.82 1.35 -17.74
C ASP A 1 11.70 1.95 -16.92
N ILE A 2 11.81 1.86 -15.60
CA ILE A 2 10.84 2.43 -14.65
C ILE A 2 11.13 3.94 -14.56
N TYR A 3 10.17 4.77 -14.95
CA TYR A 3 10.29 6.22 -15.07
C TYR A 3 10.93 6.89 -13.85
N ALA A 4 11.76 7.92 -14.07
CA ALA A 4 12.44 8.69 -13.02
C ALA A 4 11.49 9.22 -11.92
N VAL A 5 10.21 9.39 -12.27
CA VAL A 5 9.13 9.79 -11.35
C VAL A 5 8.79 8.66 -10.35
N GLY A 6 8.73 7.40 -10.80
CA GLY A 6 8.49 6.25 -9.93
C GLY A 6 9.61 6.04 -8.91
N LYS A 7 10.87 6.27 -9.31
CA LYS A 7 12.02 6.21 -8.39
C LYS A 7 12.03 7.35 -7.36
N ARG A 8 11.44 8.51 -7.69
CA ARG A 8 11.24 9.63 -6.74
C ARG A 8 10.10 9.33 -5.76
N LEU A 9 9.00 8.77 -6.25
CA LEU A 9 7.85 8.36 -5.44
C LEU A 9 8.21 7.24 -4.46
N ALA A 10 9.06 6.28 -4.87
CA ALA A 10 9.57 5.23 -3.99
C ALA A 10 10.46 5.77 -2.84
N LYS A 11 11.09 6.94 -3.03
CA LYS A 11 11.84 7.64 -1.97
C LYS A 11 10.93 8.44 -1.03
N GLN A 12 9.71 8.76 -1.46
CA GLN A 12 8.69 9.36 -0.60
C GLN A 12 8.01 8.24 0.19
N LYS A 13 7.45 8.56 1.37
CA LYS A 13 6.73 7.59 2.23
C LYS A 13 5.35 7.21 1.62
N VAL A 14 5.34 6.86 0.35
CA VAL A 14 4.17 6.41 -0.41
C VAL A 14 3.93 4.94 -0.10
N ILE A 15 2.67 4.56 -0.02
CA ILE A 15 2.24 3.18 0.20
C ILE A 15 2.06 2.52 -1.17
N TYR A 16 2.78 1.44 -1.45
CA TYR A 16 2.75 0.78 -2.74
C TYR A 16 1.66 -0.30 -2.81
N ALA A 17 0.57 0.00 -3.51
CA ALA A 17 -0.58 -0.89 -3.65
C ALA A 17 -0.36 -2.05 -4.65
N GLY A 18 0.59 -1.95 -5.57
CA GLY A 18 0.86 -2.99 -6.58
C GLY A 18 -0.34 -3.18 -7.51
N ASP A 19 -0.80 -4.42 -7.64
CA ASP A 19 -1.92 -4.85 -8.50
C ASP A 19 -3.27 -4.99 -7.76
N MET A 20 -3.40 -4.32 -6.61
CA MET A 20 -4.63 -4.37 -5.80
C MET A 20 -5.72 -3.50 -6.43
N THR A 21 -6.97 -3.97 -6.45
CA THR A 21 -8.10 -3.15 -6.90
C THR A 21 -8.31 -1.96 -5.98
N THR A 22 -8.83 -0.86 -6.53
CA THR A 22 -9.04 0.40 -5.79
C THR A 22 -10.00 0.24 -4.61
N GLU A 23 -10.98 -0.64 -4.75
CA GLU A 23 -11.98 -0.97 -3.76
C GLU A 23 -11.37 -1.77 -2.60
N ALA A 24 -10.53 -2.78 -2.90
CA ALA A 24 -9.82 -3.52 -1.87
C ALA A 24 -8.80 -2.62 -1.13
N LEU A 25 -8.11 -1.75 -1.86
CA LEU A 25 -7.14 -0.81 -1.29
C LEU A 25 -7.80 0.20 -0.34
N THR A 26 -8.92 0.79 -0.74
CA THR A 26 -9.63 1.77 0.10
C THR A 26 -10.20 1.12 1.36
N MET A 27 -10.75 -0.09 1.25
CA MET A 27 -11.23 -0.85 2.41
C MET A 27 -10.12 -1.21 3.39
N LYS A 28 -8.97 -1.69 2.89
CA LYS A 28 -7.80 -1.97 3.73
C LYS A 28 -7.24 -0.71 4.37
N LEU A 29 -7.24 0.41 3.65
CA LEU A 29 -6.79 1.70 4.19
C LEU A 29 -7.72 2.19 5.31
N MET A 30 -9.03 2.13 5.12
CA MET A 30 -10.02 2.48 6.15
C MET A 30 -9.84 1.61 7.41
N TRP A 31 -9.68 0.30 7.23
CA TRP A 31 -9.45 -0.62 8.34
C TRP A 31 -8.11 -0.37 9.04
N ALA A 32 -7.03 -0.12 8.29
CA ALA A 32 -5.71 0.13 8.84
C ALA A 32 -5.65 1.45 9.63
N LEU A 33 -6.32 2.50 9.15
CA LEU A 33 -6.42 3.77 9.88
C LEU A 33 -7.20 3.66 11.19
N GLY A 34 -8.16 2.73 11.28
CA GLY A 34 -8.91 2.48 12.52
C GLY A 34 -8.17 1.62 13.54
N ASN A 35 -7.14 0.85 13.13
CA ASN A 35 -6.43 -0.11 13.99
C ASN A 35 -4.98 0.30 14.30
N TYR A 36 -4.40 1.25 13.57
CA TYR A 36 -3.01 1.67 13.74
C TYR A 36 -2.89 3.20 13.80
N ASP A 37 -2.19 3.71 14.83
CA ASP A 37 -1.88 5.14 14.96
C ASP A 37 -0.62 5.58 14.18
N LYS A 38 0.23 4.61 13.81
CA LYS A 38 1.51 4.88 13.15
C LYS A 38 1.44 4.57 11.66
N ILE A 39 1.75 5.58 10.84
CA ILE A 39 1.79 5.47 9.37
C ILE A 39 2.75 4.35 8.90
N GLY A 40 3.82 4.07 9.65
CA GLY A 40 4.74 2.97 9.34
C GLY A 40 4.10 1.58 9.40
N ASP A 41 3.22 1.36 10.38
CA ASP A 41 2.53 0.09 10.58
C ASP A 41 1.39 -0.07 9.55
N ILE A 42 0.69 1.02 9.22
CA ILE A 42 -0.28 1.08 8.12
C ILE A 42 0.37 0.71 6.79
N LYS A 43 1.54 1.30 6.49
CA LYS A 43 2.29 1.00 5.27
C LYS A 43 2.66 -0.48 5.20
N LYS A 44 3.20 -1.03 6.28
CA LYS A 44 3.57 -2.45 6.34
C LYS A 44 2.36 -3.35 6.17
N PHE A 45 1.24 -3.02 6.78
CA PHE A 45 -0.01 -3.78 6.67
C PHE A 45 -0.56 -3.78 5.24
N ILE A 46 -0.60 -2.62 4.57
CA ILE A 46 -1.13 -2.50 3.20
C ILE A 46 -0.19 -3.15 2.17
N GLU A 47 1.13 -3.06 2.38
CA GLU A 47 2.13 -3.67 1.49
C GLU A 47 2.26 -5.19 1.69
N THR A 48 1.81 -5.72 2.83
CA THR A 48 1.79 -7.16 3.09
C THR A 48 0.60 -7.79 2.38
N PRO A 49 0.81 -8.77 1.48
CA PRO A 49 -0.29 -9.45 0.82
C PRO A 49 -1.08 -10.25 1.86
N PHE A 50 -2.34 -9.89 2.06
CA PHE A 50 -3.29 -10.66 2.83
C PHE A 50 -4.27 -11.32 1.85
N PHE A 51 -4.33 -12.65 1.92
CA PHE A 51 -5.25 -13.52 1.18
C PHE A 51 -5.05 -13.58 -0.35
N ALA A 52 -5.66 -12.68 -1.14
CA ALA A 52 -5.69 -12.78 -2.61
C ALA A 52 -5.65 -11.41 -3.33
N ASP A 53 -5.30 -10.34 -2.62
CA ASP A 53 -5.34 -8.96 -3.16
C ASP A 53 -4.19 -8.62 -4.12
N ARG A 54 -3.23 -9.53 -4.32
CA ARG A 54 -2.11 -9.33 -5.22
C ARG A 54 -1.69 -10.69 -5.81
N ASN A 55 -1.69 -10.80 -7.14
CA ASN A 55 -1.08 -11.93 -7.84
C ASN A 55 0.45 -11.74 -7.86
N TYR A 56 1.19 -12.85 -7.68
CA TYR A 56 2.66 -12.86 -7.69
C TYR A 56 3.20 -12.78 -9.12
#